data_AF-A0A7H5EVR3-F1
#
_entry.id   AF-A0A7H5EVR3-F1
#
_cell.length_a   1.000
_cell.length_b   1.000
_cell.length_c   1.000
_cell.angle_alpha   90.00
_cell.angle_beta   90.00
_cell.angle_gamma   90.00
#
_symmetry.space_group_name_H-M   'P 1'
#
loop_
_entity.id
_entity.type
_entity.pdbx_description
1 polymer ?
#
loop_
_entity_poly.entity_id
_entity_poly.type
_entity_poly.pdbx_seq_one_letter_code
_entity_poly.pdbx_strand_id
1 'polypeptide(L)'
;MRRQTTLTLLLLVLAGILLTGCNTLRKQTIEDFGDEPVSTFILVRHAEKDYGADPVLTVQGTARAERLMEILKNTDLDAVYSTQTRRTMATGQPTANDHDLNIIPYDPSMLEFFSKELRRLYKGKTVLVVGHSNTTPALANHLTQTNQFPRFSELDYTNLYVVTLPRIGKPRVLKMRY
;
A
#
# COMPACT_ATOMS: atom_id res chain seq x y z
N MET A 1 34.44 -34.42 -39.65
CA MET A 1 33.03 -34.53 -39.22
C MET A 1 32.84 -34.87 -37.72
N ARG A 2 33.57 -35.81 -37.10
CA ARG A 2 33.38 -36.20 -35.68
C ARG A 2 33.59 -35.11 -34.61
N ARG A 3 34.45 -34.12 -34.84
CA ARG A 3 34.75 -33.04 -33.85
C ARG A 3 33.63 -32.00 -33.72
N GLN A 4 32.90 -31.73 -34.80
CA GLN A 4 31.79 -30.77 -34.79
C GLN A 4 30.59 -31.34 -34.04
N THR A 5 30.28 -32.63 -34.26
CA THR A 5 29.15 -33.30 -33.59
C THR A 5 29.32 -33.38 -32.07
N THR A 6 30.53 -33.58 -31.56
CA THR A 6 30.82 -33.57 -30.11
C THR A 6 30.69 -32.19 -29.48
N LEU A 7 31.08 -31.12 -30.18
CA LEU A 7 30.98 -29.75 -29.66
C LEU A 7 29.52 -29.26 -29.61
N THR A 8 28.73 -29.59 -30.64
CA THR A 8 27.29 -29.29 -30.68
C THR A 8 26.54 -30.04 -29.58
N LEU A 9 26.88 -31.30 -29.32
CA LEU A 9 26.27 -32.08 -28.24
C LEU A 9 26.59 -31.50 -26.86
N LEU A 10 27.84 -31.05 -26.63
CA LEU A 10 28.26 -30.42 -25.38
C LEU A 10 27.52 -29.09 -25.12
N LEU A 11 27.33 -28.27 -26.17
CA LEU A 11 26.58 -27.01 -26.10
C LEU A 11 25.09 -27.22 -25.80
N LEU A 12 24.48 -28.26 -26.37
CA LEU A 12 23.08 -28.63 -26.09
C LEU A 12 22.90 -29.14 -24.65
N VAL A 13 23.85 -29.92 -24.13
CA VAL A 13 23.84 -30.37 -22.73
C VAL A 13 24.01 -29.19 -21.77
N LEU A 14 24.92 -28.26 -22.06
CA LEU A 14 25.13 -27.06 -21.25
C LEU A 14 23.90 -26.14 -21.24
N ALA A 15 23.24 -25.97 -22.38
CA ALA A 15 21.98 -25.23 -22.49
C ALA A 15 20.84 -25.90 -21.69
N GLY A 16 20.76 -27.24 -21.69
CA GLY A 16 19.82 -27.99 -20.85
C GLY A 16 20.04 -27.81 -19.34
N ILE A 17 21.30 -27.79 -18.90
CA ILE A 17 21.65 -27.54 -17.49
C ILE A 17 21.30 -26.10 -17.07
N LEU A 18 21.55 -25.12 -17.94
CA LEU A 18 21.18 -23.71 -17.69
C LEU A 18 19.66 -23.49 -17.60
N LEU A 19 18.88 -24.17 -18.44
CA LEU A 19 17.41 -24.06 -18.44
C LEU A 19 16.75 -24.73 -17.23
N THR A 20 17.31 -25.84 -16.73
CA THR A 20 16.78 -26.55 -15.54
C THR A 20 17.13 -25.85 -14.22
N GLY A 21 18.26 -25.14 -14.15
CA GLY A 21 18.67 -24.39 -12.96
C GLY A 21 17.72 -23.23 -12.60
N CYS A 22 17.18 -22.52 -13.60
CA CYS A 22 16.30 -21.37 -13.37
C CYS A 22 14.95 -21.75 -12.73
N ASN A 23 14.37 -22.91 -13.10
CA ASN A 23 13.11 -23.36 -12.51
C ASN A 23 13.28 -23.87 -11.08
N THR A 24 14.44 -24.46 -10.76
CA THR A 24 14.75 -24.94 -9.41
C THR A 24 14.88 -23.76 -8.43
N LEU A 25 15.59 -22.69 -8.84
CA LEU A 25 15.72 -21.47 -8.05
C LEU A 25 14.37 -20.77 -7.80
N ARG A 26 13.52 -20.67 -8.83
CA ARG A 26 12.17 -20.10 -8.69
C ARG A 26 11.30 -20.91 -7.74
N LYS A 27 11.33 -22.25 -7.86
CA LYS A 27 10.55 -23.15 -6.99
C LYS A 27 11.02 -23.02 -5.53
N GLN A 28 12.33 -23.03 -5.30
CA GLN A 28 12.91 -22.86 -3.98
C GLN A 28 12.59 -21.50 -3.36
N THR A 29 12.57 -20.42 -4.16
CA THR A 29 12.17 -19.08 -3.68
C THR A 29 10.69 -19.03 -3.27
N ILE A 30 9.80 -19.75 -3.97
CA ILE A 30 8.38 -19.81 -3.61
C ILE A 30 8.17 -20.69 -2.37
N GLU A 31 8.91 -21.79 -2.24
CA GLU A 31 8.85 -22.64 -1.04
C GLU A 31 9.40 -21.92 0.21
N ASP A 32 10.47 -21.11 0.07
CA ASP A 32 11.08 -20.38 1.20
C ASP A 32 10.32 -19.10 1.60
N PHE A 33 9.59 -18.46 0.67
CA PHE A 33 9.00 -17.14 0.89
C PHE A 33 7.53 -16.98 0.44
N GLY A 34 6.88 -18.05 -0.02
CA GLY A 34 5.52 -18.00 -0.59
C GLY A 34 4.44 -17.58 0.39
N ASP A 35 4.63 -17.87 1.68
CA ASP A 35 3.70 -17.56 2.76
C ASP A 35 4.15 -16.36 3.63
N GLU A 36 5.18 -15.63 3.19
CA GLU A 36 5.71 -14.51 3.96
C GLU A 36 4.71 -13.36 4.05
N PRO A 37 4.48 -12.81 5.26
CA PRO A 37 3.41 -11.86 5.48
C PRO A 37 3.68 -10.56 4.74
N VAL A 38 2.66 -10.08 4.05
CA VAL A 38 2.73 -8.92 3.17
C VAL A 38 2.24 -7.70 3.93
N SER A 39 3.00 -6.60 3.87
CA SER A 39 2.58 -5.36 4.52
C SER A 39 1.59 -4.63 3.63
N THR A 40 0.46 -4.20 4.18
CA THR A 40 -0.61 -3.55 3.43
C THR A 40 -0.91 -2.18 4.02
N PHE A 41 -0.85 -1.15 3.19
CA PHE A 41 -1.17 0.23 3.57
C PHE A 41 -2.38 0.69 2.76
N ILE A 42 -3.49 0.89 3.45
CA ILE A 42 -4.74 1.40 2.89
C ILE A 42 -4.70 2.91 3.05
N LEU A 43 -4.65 3.63 1.93
CA LEU A 43 -4.45 5.07 1.91
C LEU A 43 -5.70 5.74 1.35
N VAL A 44 -6.24 6.70 2.09
CA VAL A 44 -7.39 7.50 1.67
C VAL A 44 -7.13 8.98 1.90
N ARG A 45 -7.74 9.83 1.08
CA ARG A 45 -7.93 11.24 1.43
C ARG A 45 -9.08 11.34 2.43
N HIS A 46 -9.09 12.38 3.27
CA HIS A 46 -10.30 12.77 4.01
C HIS A 46 -11.54 12.85 3.11
N ALA A 47 -12.70 12.61 3.69
CA ALA A 47 -13.99 12.74 3.02
C ALA A 47 -14.41 14.21 2.80
N GLU A 48 -15.58 14.41 2.20
CA GLU A 48 -16.13 15.72 1.89
C GLU A 48 -16.19 16.62 3.13
N LYS A 49 -15.72 17.85 2.97
CA LYS A 49 -15.57 18.82 4.05
C LYS A 49 -16.35 20.09 3.75
N ASP A 50 -16.68 20.82 4.79
CA ASP A 50 -17.22 22.17 4.69
C ASP A 50 -16.13 23.19 4.31
N TYR A 51 -16.47 24.47 4.35
CA TYR A 51 -15.59 25.61 4.10
C TYR A 51 -14.96 26.14 5.39
N GLY A 52 -13.83 26.84 5.26
CA GLY A 52 -13.05 27.39 6.38
C GLY A 52 -11.64 26.81 6.49
N ALA A 53 -10.89 27.28 7.51
CA ALA A 53 -9.46 26.98 7.67
C ALA A 53 -9.20 25.52 8.05
N ASP A 54 -9.92 24.99 9.03
CA ASP A 54 -9.89 23.57 9.39
C ASP A 54 -11.30 23.01 9.48
N PRO A 55 -11.98 22.81 8.35
CA PRO A 55 -13.41 22.53 8.33
C PRO A 55 -13.74 21.12 8.81
N VAL A 56 -14.97 20.95 9.31
CA VAL A 56 -15.56 19.65 9.63
C VAL A 56 -15.99 18.91 8.35
N LEU A 57 -16.34 17.64 8.49
CA LEU A 57 -16.99 16.89 7.42
C LEU A 57 -18.40 17.42 7.16
N THR A 58 -18.83 17.36 5.90
CA THR A 58 -20.25 17.54 5.58
C THR A 58 -21.05 16.28 5.97
N VAL A 59 -22.37 16.33 5.82
CA VAL A 59 -23.21 15.12 5.97
C VAL A 59 -22.77 14.02 4.99
N GLN A 60 -22.46 14.38 3.74
CA GLN A 60 -21.96 13.43 2.75
C GLN A 60 -20.60 12.86 3.16
N GLY A 61 -19.71 13.70 3.69
CA GLY A 61 -18.39 13.25 4.15
C GLY A 61 -18.47 12.33 5.36
N THR A 62 -19.40 12.60 6.27
CA THR A 62 -19.67 11.72 7.42
C THR A 62 -20.17 10.36 6.94
N ALA A 63 -21.13 10.33 6.00
CA ALA A 63 -21.60 9.08 5.42
C ALA A 63 -20.49 8.30 4.69
N ARG A 64 -19.55 9.00 4.04
CA ARG A 64 -18.38 8.36 3.41
C ARG A 64 -17.40 7.79 4.44
N ALA A 65 -17.20 8.47 5.57
CA ALA A 65 -16.38 7.95 6.66
C ALA A 65 -16.97 6.65 7.25
N GLU A 66 -18.29 6.60 7.44
CA GLU A 66 -18.99 5.36 7.81
C GLU A 66 -18.86 4.28 6.74
N ARG A 67 -18.94 4.65 5.46
CA ARG A 67 -18.74 3.70 4.36
C ARG A 67 -17.33 3.11 4.35
N LEU A 68 -16.31 3.90 4.69
CA LEU A 68 -14.94 3.42 4.82
C LEU A 68 -14.83 2.36 5.92
N MET A 69 -15.45 2.60 7.08
CA MET A 69 -15.55 1.61 8.16
C MET A 69 -16.20 0.32 7.65
N GLU A 70 -17.36 0.41 6.98
CA GLU A 70 -18.05 -0.79 6.47
C GLU A 70 -17.23 -1.58 5.44
N ILE A 71 -16.41 -0.89 4.64
CA ILE A 71 -15.48 -1.56 3.69
C ILE A 71 -14.37 -2.30 4.43
N LEU A 72 -13.90 -1.75 5.55
CA LEU A 72 -12.75 -2.26 6.31
C LEU A 72 -13.14 -3.11 7.52
N LYS A 73 -14.43 -3.28 7.79
CA LYS A 73 -14.98 -4.00 8.96
C LYS A 73 -14.36 -5.38 9.22
N ASN A 74 -14.12 -6.14 8.14
CA ASN A 74 -13.53 -7.49 8.23
C ASN A 74 -12.04 -7.51 7.86
N THR A 75 -11.38 -6.36 7.87
CA THR A 75 -9.93 -6.26 7.62
C THR A 75 -9.21 -6.16 8.95
N ASP A 76 -8.31 -7.08 9.27
CA ASP A 76 -7.51 -6.99 10.49
C ASP A 76 -6.56 -5.78 10.42
N LEU A 77 -6.95 -4.65 11.01
CA LEU A 77 -6.15 -3.44 11.07
C LEU A 77 -5.23 -3.45 12.31
N ASP A 78 -3.95 -3.17 12.09
CA ASP A 78 -2.96 -3.03 13.15
C ASP A 78 -2.81 -1.58 13.64
N ALA A 79 -3.16 -0.60 12.80
CA ALA A 79 -3.09 0.82 13.14
C ALA A 79 -3.93 1.69 12.21
N VAL A 80 -4.32 2.85 12.73
CA VAL A 80 -4.92 3.95 11.97
C VAL A 80 -4.08 5.21 12.17
N TYR A 81 -3.65 5.83 11.07
CA TYR A 81 -2.93 7.10 11.06
C TYR A 81 -3.76 8.18 10.41
N SER A 82 -3.60 9.41 10.88
CA SER A 82 -4.23 10.58 10.29
C SER A 82 -3.38 11.83 10.47
N THR A 83 -3.53 12.84 9.61
CA THR A 83 -3.04 14.18 9.97
C THR A 83 -3.96 14.79 11.03
N GLN A 84 -3.49 15.80 11.75
CA GLN A 84 -4.25 16.40 12.87
C GLN A 84 -5.42 17.29 12.45
N THR A 85 -5.77 17.38 11.16
CA THR A 85 -6.90 18.22 10.72
C THR A 85 -8.23 17.58 11.12
N ARG A 86 -9.24 18.39 11.47
CA ARG A 86 -10.56 17.86 11.89
C ARG A 86 -11.15 16.89 10.87
N ARG A 87 -11.08 17.23 9.59
CA ARG A 87 -11.60 16.39 8.48
C ARG A 87 -10.88 15.04 8.33
N THR A 88 -9.57 14.98 8.50
CA THR A 88 -8.83 13.71 8.39
C THR A 88 -9.08 12.83 9.61
N MET A 89 -9.09 13.41 10.81
CA MET A 89 -9.44 12.69 12.04
C MET A 89 -10.85 12.12 11.96
N ALA A 90 -11.84 12.95 11.60
CA ALA A 90 -13.23 12.54 11.47
C ALA A 90 -13.47 11.49 10.37
N THR A 91 -12.64 11.45 9.32
CA THR A 91 -12.77 10.41 8.27
C THR A 91 -12.29 9.05 8.77
N GLY A 92 -11.23 9.00 9.58
CA GLY A 92 -10.68 7.74 10.11
C GLY A 92 -11.37 7.25 11.39
N GLN A 93 -12.09 8.13 12.10
CA GLN A 93 -12.63 7.82 13.43
C GLN A 93 -13.62 6.66 13.45
N PRO A 94 -14.58 6.53 12.51
CA PRO A 94 -15.50 5.38 12.51
C PRO A 94 -14.74 4.06 12.39
N THR A 95 -13.77 3.97 11.48
CA THR A 95 -12.93 2.78 11.31
C THR A 95 -12.05 2.51 12.54
N ALA A 96 -11.44 3.54 13.12
CA ALA A 96 -10.63 3.37 14.33
C ALA A 96 -11.47 2.82 15.50
N ASN A 97 -12.68 3.35 15.69
CA ASN A 97 -13.59 2.90 16.74
C ASN A 97 -14.07 1.46 16.53
N ASP A 98 -14.45 1.09 15.30
CA ASP A 98 -14.91 -0.27 14.96
C ASP A 98 -13.82 -1.35 15.20
N HIS A 99 -12.55 -0.94 15.14
CA HIS A 99 -11.38 -1.82 15.34
C HIS A 99 -10.77 -1.70 16.75
N ASP A 100 -11.40 -0.95 17.67
CA ASP A 100 -10.85 -0.64 19.01
C ASP A 100 -9.42 -0.04 18.97
N LEU A 101 -9.13 0.76 17.94
CA LEU A 101 -7.85 1.42 17.73
C LEU A 101 -7.92 2.92 18.02
N ASN A 102 -6.78 3.48 18.44
CA ASN A 102 -6.58 4.93 18.48
C ASN A 102 -6.04 5.43 17.13
N ILE A 103 -6.43 6.66 16.75
CA ILE A 103 -5.80 7.34 15.63
C ILE A 103 -4.45 7.92 16.06
N ILE A 104 -3.39 7.55 15.35
CA ILE A 104 -2.04 8.04 15.58
C ILE A 104 -1.77 9.24 14.64
N PRO A 105 -1.45 10.44 15.17
CA PRO A 105 -1.18 11.59 14.32
C PRO A 105 0.16 11.43 13.58
N TYR A 106 0.22 11.91 12.33
CA TYR A 106 1.47 12.06 11.59
C TYR A 106 1.61 13.44 10.94
N ASP A 107 2.85 13.84 10.66
CA ASP A 107 3.16 15.09 9.98
C ASP A 107 3.17 14.90 8.45
N PRO A 108 2.23 15.53 7.70
CA PRO A 108 2.18 15.42 6.25
C PRO A 108 3.36 16.06 5.51
N SER A 109 4.21 16.84 6.18
CA SER A 109 5.43 17.41 5.58
C SER A 109 6.61 16.44 5.59
N MET A 110 6.55 15.38 6.40
CA MET A 110 7.65 14.43 6.64
C MET A 110 7.40 13.05 6.00
N LEU A 111 6.73 13.00 4.84
CA LEU A 111 6.26 11.73 4.24
C LEU A 111 7.37 10.74 3.91
N GLU A 112 8.57 11.20 3.54
CA GLU A 112 9.68 10.28 3.27
C GLU A 112 10.07 9.52 4.53
N PHE A 113 10.28 10.24 5.64
CA PHE A 113 10.58 9.65 6.94
C PHE A 113 9.43 8.76 7.41
N PHE A 114 8.20 9.26 7.34
CA PHE A 114 7.00 8.52 7.74
C PHE A 114 6.86 7.20 6.97
N SER A 115 7.14 7.19 5.66
CA SER A 115 7.08 5.96 4.85
C SER A 115 8.13 4.92 5.28
N LYS A 116 9.31 5.34 5.73
CA LYS A 116 10.36 4.45 6.25
C LYS A 116 9.93 3.85 7.59
N GLU A 117 9.34 4.66 8.46
CA GLU A 117 8.79 4.19 9.73
C GLU A 117 7.65 3.18 9.53
N LEU A 118 6.71 3.48 8.63
CA LEU A 118 5.63 2.54 8.29
C LEU A 118 6.17 1.17 7.85
N ARG A 119 7.13 1.15 6.93
CA ARG A 119 7.78 -0.11 6.47
C ARG A 119 8.51 -0.86 7.58
N ARG A 120 9.09 -0.13 8.53
CA ARG A 120 9.88 -0.70 9.62
C ARG A 120 8.97 -1.33 10.68
N LEU A 121 7.93 -0.61 11.08
CA LEU A 121 7.02 -0.98 12.18
C LEU A 121 5.95 -1.99 11.76
N TYR A 122 5.45 -1.90 10.53
CA TYR A 122 4.27 -2.65 10.09
C TYR A 122 4.59 -3.74 9.06
N LYS A 123 5.71 -4.45 9.27
CA LYS A 123 6.04 -5.63 8.45
C LYS A 123 4.98 -6.69 8.63
N GLY A 124 4.34 -7.10 7.52
CA GLY A 124 3.32 -8.15 7.52
C GLY A 124 1.99 -7.73 8.14
N LYS A 125 1.79 -6.42 8.33
CA LYS A 125 0.64 -5.82 9.03
C LYS A 125 -0.20 -4.97 8.08
N THR A 126 -1.43 -4.65 8.48
CA THR A 126 -2.32 -3.78 7.71
C THR A 126 -2.57 -2.46 8.43
N VAL A 127 -2.39 -1.35 7.72
CA VAL A 127 -2.52 -0.01 8.29
C VAL A 127 -3.41 0.87 7.43
N LEU A 128 -4.36 1.56 8.06
CA LEU A 128 -5.11 2.65 7.44
C LEU A 128 -4.36 3.97 7.63
N VAL A 129 -4.21 4.77 6.57
CA VAL A 129 -3.65 6.11 6.62
C VAL A 129 -4.58 7.10 5.93
N VAL A 130 -5.03 8.10 6.68
CA VAL A 130 -5.91 9.17 6.20
C VAL A 130 -5.12 10.46 5.99
N GLY A 131 -5.10 10.94 4.75
CA GLY A 131 -4.36 12.14 4.35
C GLY A 131 -5.18 13.10 3.49
N HIS A 132 -4.51 13.72 2.53
CA HIS A 132 -5.04 14.78 1.68
C HIS A 132 -4.94 14.39 0.19
N SER A 133 -5.52 15.22 -0.68
CA SER A 133 -5.48 15.07 -2.14
C SER A 133 -4.05 14.99 -2.69
N ASN A 134 -3.10 15.69 -2.05
CA ASN A 134 -1.68 15.68 -2.41
C ASN A 134 -0.87 14.66 -1.62
N THR A 135 -1.12 14.49 -0.31
CA THR A 135 -0.27 13.66 0.55
C THR A 135 -0.56 12.16 0.44
N THR A 136 -1.80 11.77 0.15
CA THR A 136 -2.18 10.35 -0.04
C THR A 136 -1.44 9.73 -1.23
N PRO A 137 -1.50 10.29 -2.45
CA PRO A 137 -0.73 9.75 -3.58
C PRO A 137 0.79 9.93 -3.40
N ALA A 138 1.24 11.01 -2.75
CA ALA A 138 2.67 11.18 -2.44
C ALA A 138 3.18 10.09 -1.49
N LEU A 139 2.41 9.70 -0.46
CA LEU A 139 2.77 8.61 0.42
C LEU A 139 2.82 7.28 -0.34
N ALA A 140 1.88 7.03 -1.26
CA ALA A 140 1.94 5.87 -2.15
C ALA A 140 3.23 5.85 -3.00
N ASN A 141 3.66 7.00 -3.52
CA ASN A 141 4.93 7.14 -4.25
C ASN A 141 6.13 6.77 -3.33
N HIS A 142 6.18 7.27 -2.10
CA HIS A 142 7.25 6.92 -1.14
C HIS A 142 7.23 5.44 -0.72
N LEU A 143 6.05 4.87 -0.44
CA LEU A 143 5.87 3.45 -0.13
C LEU A 143 6.15 2.52 -1.31
N THR A 144 6.14 3.03 -2.54
CA THR A 144 6.50 2.22 -3.72
C THR A 144 7.88 2.55 -4.27
N GLN A 145 8.52 3.62 -3.79
CA GLN A 145 9.75 4.18 -4.36
C GLN A 145 9.57 4.51 -5.85
N THR A 146 8.43 5.11 -6.20
CA THR A 146 8.11 5.53 -7.57
C THR A 146 7.64 6.99 -7.60
N ASN A 147 7.33 7.51 -8.79
CA ASN A 147 6.68 8.81 -8.98
C ASN A 147 5.48 8.69 -9.93
N GLN A 148 4.67 7.65 -9.75
CA GLN A 148 3.59 7.27 -10.68
C GLN A 148 2.22 7.82 -10.28
N PHE A 149 2.07 8.30 -9.05
CA PHE A 149 0.78 8.71 -8.51
C PHE A 149 0.72 10.23 -8.39
N PRO A 150 0.05 10.93 -9.32
CA PRO A 150 -0.14 12.37 -9.21
C PRO A 150 -1.14 12.71 -8.10
N ARG A 151 -1.13 13.97 -7.66
CA ARG A 151 -2.15 14.49 -6.73
C ARG A 151 -3.56 14.30 -7.29
N PHE A 152 -4.51 14.03 -6.40
CA PHE A 152 -5.93 13.96 -6.75
C PHE A 152 -6.48 15.35 -7.04
N SER A 153 -7.59 15.40 -7.79
CA SER A 153 -8.39 16.62 -7.85
C SER A 153 -8.89 16.99 -6.47
N GLU A 154 -8.97 18.29 -6.15
CA GLU A 154 -9.56 18.75 -4.90
C GLU A 154 -11.05 18.39 -4.78
N LEU A 155 -11.72 18.10 -5.90
CA LEU A 155 -13.11 17.68 -5.94
C LEU A 155 -13.29 16.16 -5.83
N ASP A 156 -12.20 15.40 -5.80
CA ASP A 156 -12.24 13.94 -5.79
C ASP A 156 -11.93 13.37 -4.38
N TYR A 157 -12.97 12.90 -3.70
CA TYR A 157 -12.93 12.36 -2.34
C TYR A 157 -12.97 10.83 -2.27
N THR A 158 -13.07 10.17 -3.43
CA THR A 158 -13.45 8.75 -3.50
C THR A 158 -12.27 7.80 -3.67
N ASN A 159 -11.03 8.31 -3.78
CA ASN A 159 -9.86 7.47 -4.01
C ASN A 159 -9.50 6.64 -2.76
N LEU A 160 -9.34 5.32 -2.96
CA LEU A 160 -8.77 4.41 -1.98
C LEU A 160 -7.62 3.63 -2.64
N TYR A 161 -6.42 3.79 -2.11
CA TYR A 161 -5.23 3.10 -2.60
C TYR A 161 -4.86 1.98 -1.64
N VAL A 162 -4.72 0.75 -2.15
CA VAL A 162 -4.17 -0.36 -1.37
C VAL A 162 -2.76 -0.61 -1.86
N VAL A 163 -1.78 -0.23 -1.03
CA VAL A 163 -0.36 -0.40 -1.31
C VAL A 163 0.13 -1.66 -0.62
N THR A 164 0.62 -2.60 -1.40
CA THR A 164 1.05 -3.92 -0.94
C THR A 164 2.56 -4.03 -1.11
N LEU A 165 3.27 -4.26 0.00
CA LEU A 165 4.72 -4.39 0.06
C LEU A 165 5.10 -5.83 0.40
N PRO A 166 5.42 -6.67 -0.60
CA PRO A 166 5.92 -8.00 -0.33
C PRO A 166 7.35 -7.94 0.21
N ARG A 167 7.77 -8.98 0.95
CA ARG A 167 9.16 -9.14 1.40
C ARG A 167 10.13 -9.26 0.22
N ILE A 168 9.69 -9.92 -0.85
CA ILE A 168 10.44 -10.11 -2.10
C ILE A 168 9.58 -9.63 -3.28
N GLY A 169 10.21 -8.89 -4.19
CA GLY A 169 9.56 -8.40 -5.40
C GLY A 169 9.20 -6.92 -5.32
N LYS A 170 8.37 -6.48 -6.28
CA LYS A 170 8.02 -5.07 -6.42
C LYS A 170 6.74 -4.74 -5.63
N PRO A 171 6.67 -3.56 -4.99
CA PRO A 171 5.43 -3.01 -4.47
C PRO A 171 4.32 -2.99 -5.51
N ARG A 172 3.07 -3.18 -5.08
CA ARG A 172 1.89 -3.06 -5.93
C ARG A 172 0.93 -2.04 -5.35
N VAL A 173 0.19 -1.35 -6.21
CA VAL A 173 -0.88 -0.43 -5.81
C VAL A 173 -2.16 -0.79 -6.55
N LEU A 174 -3.18 -1.17 -5.80
CA LEU A 174 -4.54 -1.28 -6.31
C LEU A 174 -5.25 0.06 -6.07
N LYS A 175 -5.82 0.64 -7.14
CA LYS A 175 -6.59 1.88 -7.07
C LYS A 175 -8.06 1.53 -7.10
N MET A 176 -8.79 1.91 -6.06
CA MET A 176 -10.21 1.65 -5.90
C MET A 176 -10.97 2.95 -5.65
N ARG A 177 -12.30 2.84 -5.66
CA ARG A 177 -13.23 3.92 -5.35
C ARG A 177 -14.17 3.46 -4.25
N TYR A 178 -14.53 4.37 -3.35
CA TYR A 178 -15.52 4.16 -2.29
C TYR A 178 -16.38 5.40 -2.08
#